data_AF-A0A2V6VX43-F1
#
_entry.id   AF-A0A2V6VX43-F1
#
_cell.length_a   1.000
_cell.length_b   1.000
_cell.length_c   1.000
_cell.angle_alpha   90.00
_cell.angle_beta   90.00
_cell.angle_gamma   90.00
#
_symmetry.space_group_name_H-M   'P 1'
#
loop_
_entity.id
_entity.type
_entity.pdbx_description
1 polymer ?
#
loop_
_entity_poly.entity_id
_entity_poly.type
_entity_poly.pdbx_seq_one_letter_code
_entity_poly.pdbx_strand_id
1 'polypeptide(L)'
;MSIGERDRRPTAGSRTRGSCRGIPRRAWPPLAVDSPAMAPCDVFTRILFALLAIAGLATGCRSTESAAPAASLIGTSWLAEEIDEQRVLERIESTLSFDSAQRITGQAACNRYFGALELGEGTIRLKPAGTTRMACAPAVMDQESRFFVALGAVSAFRRGAGKLVLLDETGRVRVRLTAHGPSRGATAPPPRGPSVVPAPSSRLTRSIVTTDLAS
;
A
#
# COMPACT_ATOMS: atom_id res chain seq x y z
N MET A 1 -54.31 -18.01 12.61
CA MET A 1 -54.96 -17.20 11.56
C MET A 1 -54.10 -17.28 10.29
N SER A 2 -54.76 -17.70 9.21
CA SER A 2 -54.39 -17.89 7.79
C SER A 2 -53.04 -17.44 7.23
N ILE A 3 -52.34 -18.42 6.66
CA ILE A 3 -51.91 -18.58 5.25
C ILE A 3 -52.01 -17.33 4.34
N GLY A 4 -50.92 -17.05 3.60
CA GLY A 4 -50.91 -16.06 2.54
C GLY A 4 -49.68 -16.11 1.63
N GLU A 5 -49.46 -17.24 0.96
CA GLU A 5 -48.63 -17.43 -0.24
C GLU A 5 -48.96 -16.38 -1.32
N ARG A 6 -47.96 -15.76 -1.96
CA ARG A 6 -48.14 -15.19 -3.31
C ARG A 6 -46.82 -14.99 -4.07
N ASP A 7 -46.42 -16.08 -4.71
CA ASP A 7 -45.82 -16.20 -6.04
C ASP A 7 -45.91 -14.94 -6.94
N ARG A 8 -44.77 -14.49 -7.47
CA ARG A 8 -44.70 -13.59 -8.65
C ARG A 8 -43.44 -13.83 -9.49
N ARG A 9 -43.62 -14.54 -10.59
CA ARG A 9 -42.91 -14.39 -11.89
C ARG A 9 -43.92 -14.75 -13.00
N PRO A 10 -43.64 -14.54 -14.30
CA PRO A 10 -42.90 -13.48 -15.00
C PRO A 10 -43.77 -12.87 -16.14
N THR A 11 -43.34 -11.79 -16.80
CA THR A 11 -43.86 -11.46 -18.15
C THR A 11 -42.72 -11.08 -19.10
N ALA A 12 -42.56 -11.91 -20.12
CA ALA A 12 -41.70 -11.70 -21.27
C ALA A 12 -42.40 -10.77 -22.28
N GLY A 13 -41.77 -9.63 -22.58
CA GLY A 13 -42.20 -8.73 -23.64
C GLY A 13 -41.68 -9.19 -25.00
N SER A 14 -42.58 -9.63 -25.86
CA SER A 14 -42.34 -9.82 -27.29
C SER A 14 -42.60 -8.51 -28.03
N ARG A 15 -41.72 -8.13 -28.96
CA ARG A 15 -42.05 -7.10 -29.96
C ARG A 15 -41.35 -7.36 -31.30
N THR A 16 -42.16 -7.92 -32.20
CA THR A 16 -42.35 -7.60 -33.63
C THR A 16 -41.13 -7.49 -34.57
N ARG A 17 -41.09 -8.46 -35.50
CA ARG A 17 -40.36 -8.43 -36.77
C ARG A 17 -40.93 -7.36 -37.69
N GLY A 18 -40.09 -6.41 -38.12
CA GLY A 18 -40.38 -5.51 -39.23
C GLY A 18 -40.00 -6.17 -40.56
N SER A 19 -41.00 -6.37 -41.41
CA SER A 19 -40.86 -6.75 -42.82
C SER A 19 -40.63 -5.49 -43.65
N CYS A 20 -39.55 -5.43 -44.43
CA CYS A 20 -39.45 -4.51 -45.56
C CYS A 20 -39.24 -5.34 -46.83
N ARG A 21 -40.25 -5.26 -47.69
CA ARG A 21 -40.30 -5.85 -49.04
C ARG A 21 -39.41 -5.08 -50.00
N GLY A 22 -38.72 -5.81 -50.87
CA GLY A 22 -38.68 -5.57 -52.31
C GLY A 22 -37.86 -4.37 -52.82
N ILE A 23 -36.62 -4.65 -53.27
CA ILE A 23 -35.95 -3.86 -54.31
C ILE A 23 -35.64 -4.80 -55.48
N PRO A 24 -36.01 -4.45 -56.72
CA PRO A 24 -35.95 -5.36 -57.87
C PRO A 24 -34.52 -5.57 -58.38
N ARG A 25 -34.30 -6.81 -58.80
CA ARG A 25 -33.09 -7.35 -59.40
C ARG A 25 -32.82 -6.67 -60.74
N ARG A 26 -31.65 -6.05 -60.91
CA ARG A 26 -31.06 -5.82 -62.24
C ARG A 26 -29.96 -6.86 -62.45
N ALA A 27 -30.15 -7.60 -63.53
CA ALA A 27 -29.30 -8.66 -63.99
C ALA A 27 -27.92 -8.13 -64.42
N TRP A 28 -26.87 -8.84 -64.03
CA TRP A 28 -25.57 -8.81 -64.70
C TRP A 28 -25.43 -10.07 -65.57
N PRO A 29 -24.76 -9.99 -66.73
CA PRO A 29 -24.67 -11.07 -67.69
C PRO A 29 -23.70 -12.16 -67.22
N PRO A 30 -23.77 -13.35 -67.83
CA PRO A 30 -22.91 -14.47 -67.49
C PRO A 30 -21.56 -14.28 -68.17
N LEU A 31 -20.49 -14.28 -67.39
CA LEU A 31 -19.17 -14.60 -67.93
C LEU A 31 -18.83 -16.00 -67.48
N ALA A 32 -19.17 -16.94 -68.36
CA ALA A 32 -18.53 -18.24 -68.40
C ALA A 32 -17.04 -18.02 -68.72
N VAL A 33 -16.14 -18.55 -67.90
CA VAL A 33 -14.94 -19.23 -68.43
C VAL A 33 -14.24 -20.05 -67.34
N ASP A 34 -14.08 -21.32 -67.69
CA ASP A 34 -13.08 -22.29 -67.30
C ASP A 34 -12.92 -22.71 -65.84
N SER A 35 -13.46 -23.91 -65.59
CA SER A 35 -12.95 -24.85 -64.59
C SER A 35 -11.55 -25.33 -64.99
N PRO A 36 -10.59 -25.33 -64.05
CA PRO A 36 -9.63 -26.41 -63.94
C PRO A 36 -9.97 -27.27 -62.73
N ALA A 37 -10.17 -28.57 -63.01
CA ALA A 37 -10.19 -29.62 -62.02
C ALA A 37 -8.81 -29.77 -61.38
N MET A 38 -8.75 -29.77 -60.04
CA MET A 38 -7.73 -30.43 -59.19
C MET A 38 -8.13 -30.17 -57.73
N ALA A 39 -8.79 -31.13 -57.07
CA ALA A 39 -8.17 -32.17 -56.25
C ALA A 39 -7.61 -31.65 -54.90
N PRO A 40 -7.80 -32.40 -53.81
CA PRO A 40 -8.14 -31.88 -52.49
C PRO A 40 -6.98 -31.97 -51.48
N CYS A 41 -7.17 -31.40 -50.27
CA CYS A 41 -6.50 -31.69 -48.99
C CYS A 41 -5.44 -30.74 -48.39
N ASP A 42 -4.73 -29.85 -49.10
CA ASP A 42 -3.53 -29.26 -48.47
C ASP A 42 -3.66 -27.85 -47.83
N VAL A 43 -4.74 -27.11 -48.12
CA VAL A 43 -4.82 -25.69 -47.70
C VAL A 43 -5.48 -25.52 -46.33
N PHE A 44 -6.46 -26.35 -45.99
CA PHE A 44 -7.27 -26.20 -44.77
C PHE A 44 -6.46 -26.47 -43.49
N THR A 45 -5.44 -27.33 -43.56
CA THR A 45 -4.54 -27.65 -42.44
C THR A 45 -3.58 -26.50 -42.13
N ARG A 46 -3.19 -25.69 -43.13
CA ARG A 46 -2.27 -24.54 -42.93
C ARG A 46 -2.98 -23.33 -42.34
N ILE A 47 -4.27 -23.13 -42.66
CA ILE A 47 -5.07 -22.03 -42.10
C ILE A 47 -5.43 -22.29 -40.63
N LEU A 48 -5.70 -23.56 -40.26
CA LEU A 48 -5.98 -23.92 -38.86
C LEU A 48 -4.74 -23.76 -37.96
N PHE A 49 -3.54 -24.08 -38.46
CA PHE A 49 -2.28 -23.86 -37.73
C PHE A 49 -1.91 -22.38 -37.61
N ALA A 50 -2.20 -21.56 -38.61
CA ALA A 50 -1.94 -20.11 -38.57
C ALA A 50 -2.85 -19.37 -37.58
N LEU A 51 -4.09 -19.81 -37.38
CA LEU A 51 -5.01 -19.21 -36.41
C LEU A 51 -4.74 -19.67 -34.97
N LEU A 52 -4.23 -20.90 -34.76
CA LEU A 52 -3.80 -21.38 -33.44
C LEU A 52 -2.48 -20.74 -32.96
N ALA A 53 -1.66 -20.21 -33.87
CA ALA A 53 -0.40 -19.53 -33.52
C ALA A 53 -0.59 -18.07 -33.03
N ILE A 54 -1.75 -17.43 -33.25
CA ILE A 54 -1.99 -16.03 -32.86
C ILE A 54 -2.59 -15.92 -31.43
N ALA A 55 -3.08 -17.01 -30.84
CA ALA A 55 -3.64 -17.03 -29.48
C ALA A 55 -2.59 -17.11 -28.35
N GLY A 56 -1.29 -17.13 -28.66
CA GLY A 56 -0.21 -17.39 -27.70
C GLY A 56 0.51 -16.16 -27.12
N LEU A 57 0.19 -14.92 -27.54
CA LEU A 57 0.98 -13.72 -27.21
C LEU A 57 0.37 -12.79 -26.15
N ALA A 58 -0.58 -13.27 -25.35
CA ALA A 58 -0.98 -12.56 -24.12
C ALA A 58 -0.10 -12.97 -22.93
N THR A 59 1.23 -12.88 -23.09
CA THR A 59 2.14 -12.89 -21.94
C THR A 59 1.96 -11.56 -21.22
N GLY A 60 0.92 -11.48 -20.38
CA GLY A 60 0.75 -10.37 -19.48
C GLY A 60 2.02 -10.22 -18.66
N CYS A 61 2.64 -9.04 -18.72
CA CYS A 61 3.63 -8.64 -17.72
C CYS A 61 2.97 -8.82 -16.35
N ARG A 62 3.28 -9.91 -15.66
CA ARG A 62 3.14 -9.92 -14.22
C ARG A 62 4.15 -8.89 -13.75
N SER A 63 3.67 -7.69 -13.43
CA SER A 63 4.43 -6.74 -12.65
C SER A 63 4.81 -7.50 -11.39
N THR A 64 6.05 -7.97 -11.35
CA THR A 64 6.66 -8.47 -10.12
C THR A 64 6.73 -7.23 -9.26
N GLU A 65 5.68 -7.00 -8.47
CA GLU A 65 5.65 -5.95 -7.47
C GLU A 65 6.81 -6.24 -6.54
N SER A 66 7.93 -5.56 -6.78
CA SER A 66 9.18 -5.80 -6.07
C SER A 66 8.90 -5.50 -4.61
N ALA A 67 8.81 -6.56 -3.81
CA ALA A 67 8.66 -6.43 -2.38
C ALA A 67 9.88 -5.66 -1.88
N ALA A 68 9.66 -4.43 -1.42
CA ALA A 68 10.74 -3.61 -0.90
C ALA A 68 11.45 -4.41 0.22
N PRO A 69 12.79 -4.35 0.30
CA PRO A 69 13.50 -5.11 1.30
C PRO A 69 13.05 -4.67 2.70
N ALA A 70 12.89 -5.62 3.62
CA ALA A 70 12.49 -5.38 5.00
C ALA A 70 13.36 -4.32 5.71
N ALA A 71 14.66 -4.31 5.42
CA ALA A 71 15.61 -3.32 5.91
C ALA A 71 15.26 -1.87 5.52
N SER A 72 14.53 -1.67 4.42
CA SER A 72 14.13 -0.33 3.96
C SER A 72 13.12 0.36 4.88
N LEU A 73 12.42 -0.39 5.74
CA LEU A 73 11.48 0.17 6.72
C LEU A 73 12.22 0.83 7.88
N ILE A 74 13.45 0.44 8.19
CA ILE A 74 14.15 0.92 9.38
C ILE A 74 14.45 2.42 9.27
N GLY A 75 14.18 3.16 10.35
CA GLY A 75 14.33 4.62 10.41
C GLY A 75 13.19 5.39 9.74
N THR A 76 12.11 4.74 9.34
CA THR A 76 10.95 5.39 8.69
C THR A 76 9.79 5.59 9.66
N SER A 77 8.97 6.61 9.38
CA SER A 77 7.74 6.92 10.11
C SER A 77 6.56 7.02 9.15
N TRP A 78 5.40 6.56 9.60
CA TRP A 78 4.20 6.45 8.79
C TRP A 78 2.96 6.90 9.57
N LEU A 79 2.04 7.55 8.87
CA LEU A 79 0.74 7.99 9.38
C LEU A 79 -0.36 7.15 8.74
N ALA A 80 -1.20 6.52 9.55
CA ALA A 80 -2.32 5.73 9.07
C ALA A 80 -3.41 6.64 8.49
N GLU A 81 -3.90 6.28 7.31
CA GLU A 81 -5.04 6.94 6.64
C GLU A 81 -6.31 6.09 6.75
N GLU A 82 -6.13 4.77 6.82
CA GLU A 82 -7.20 3.76 6.85
C GLU A 82 -6.76 2.55 7.68
N ILE A 83 -7.66 2.03 8.50
CA ILE A 83 -7.47 0.88 9.39
C ILE A 83 -8.67 -0.05 9.20
N ASP A 84 -8.44 -1.28 8.78
CA ASP A 84 -9.47 -2.28 8.48
C ASP A 84 -10.63 -1.68 7.64
N GLU A 85 -10.28 -1.04 6.52
CA GLU A 85 -11.20 -0.43 5.55
C GLU A 85 -11.98 0.79 6.08
N GLN A 86 -11.69 1.24 7.31
CA GLN A 86 -12.28 2.45 7.89
C GLN A 86 -11.26 3.59 7.94
N ARG A 87 -11.68 4.77 7.45
CA ARG A 87 -10.88 5.99 7.53
C ARG A 87 -10.63 6.37 9.00
N VAL A 88 -9.41 6.84 9.29
CA VAL A 88 -9.07 7.39 10.61
C VAL A 88 -9.88 8.67 10.90
N LEU A 89 -10.17 8.90 12.18
CA LEU A 89 -10.83 10.10 12.66
C LEU A 89 -10.00 11.35 12.33
N GLU A 90 -10.68 12.44 11.98
CA GLU A 90 -10.01 13.71 11.70
C GLU A 90 -9.25 14.21 12.94
N ARG A 91 -8.02 14.69 12.72
CA ARG A 91 -7.13 15.25 13.77
C ARG A 91 -6.72 14.27 14.87
N ILE A 92 -7.07 12.99 14.74
CA ILE A 92 -6.68 11.90 15.66
C ILE A 92 -5.78 10.93 14.90
N GLU A 93 -4.47 11.09 15.12
CA GLU A 93 -3.45 10.38 14.37
C GLU A 93 -3.12 9.01 14.97
N SER A 94 -3.01 8.01 14.09
CA SER A 94 -2.40 6.72 14.39
C SER A 94 -1.11 6.61 13.59
N THR A 95 0.03 6.50 14.27
CA THR A 95 1.36 6.48 13.66
C THR A 95 2.09 5.16 13.92
N LEU A 96 2.99 4.81 12.99
CA LEU A 96 3.86 3.65 13.08
C LEU A 96 5.27 4.06 12.67
N SER A 97 6.21 3.94 13.59
CA SER A 97 7.62 4.19 13.37
C SER A 97 8.42 2.91 13.57
N PHE A 98 9.31 2.63 12.63
CA PHE A 98 10.23 1.49 12.66
C PHE A 98 11.58 1.98 13.15
N ASP A 99 11.77 2.09 14.47
CA ASP A 99 12.96 2.72 15.05
C ASP A 99 14.23 1.89 14.81
N SER A 100 14.12 0.56 14.89
CA SER A 100 15.23 -0.37 14.65
C SER A 100 14.73 -1.71 14.11
N ALA A 101 15.65 -2.60 13.74
CA ALA A 101 15.31 -3.94 13.23
C ALA A 101 14.45 -4.80 14.17
N GLN A 102 14.32 -4.42 15.44
CA GLN A 102 13.59 -5.18 16.47
C GLN A 102 12.50 -4.36 17.19
N ARG A 103 12.32 -3.08 16.85
CA ARG A 103 11.48 -2.17 17.63
C ARG A 103 10.58 -1.32 16.75
N ILE A 104 9.31 -1.28 17.12
CA ILE A 104 8.35 -0.29 16.63
C ILE A 104 7.88 0.62 17.76
N THR A 105 7.53 1.85 17.42
CA THR A 105 6.89 2.81 18.31
C THR A 105 5.84 3.62 17.56
N GLY A 106 4.94 4.27 18.29
CA GLY A 106 3.99 5.19 17.69
C GLY A 106 2.93 5.71 18.63
N GLN A 107 1.94 6.38 18.05
CA GLN A 107 0.68 6.77 18.66
C GLN A 107 -0.41 5.87 18.07
N ALA A 108 -1.21 5.20 18.89
CA ALA A 108 -2.26 4.30 18.39
C ALA A 108 -3.58 5.05 18.12
N ALA A 109 -3.90 6.04 18.95
CA ALA A 109 -4.77 7.19 18.69
C ALA A 109 -4.80 8.06 19.95
N CYS A 110 -5.25 7.47 21.06
CA CYS A 110 -5.22 8.06 22.39
C CYS A 110 -3.83 7.91 23.00
N ASN A 111 -3.32 6.68 22.96
CA ASN A 111 -2.17 6.23 23.70
C ASN A 111 -0.94 6.06 22.82
N ARG A 112 0.22 6.29 23.45
CA ARG A 112 1.51 5.93 22.86
C ARG A 112 1.73 4.44 23.06
N TYR A 113 2.41 3.80 22.11
CA TYR A 113 2.76 2.40 22.20
C TYR A 113 4.19 2.14 21.76
N PHE A 114 4.69 0.99 22.19
CA PHE A 114 5.93 0.40 21.72
C PHE A 114 5.75 -1.10 21.57
N GLY A 115 6.51 -1.70 20.67
CA GLY A 115 6.40 -3.12 20.36
C GLY A 115 7.66 -3.70 19.75
N ALA A 116 7.64 -5.01 19.58
CA ALA A 116 8.67 -5.73 18.86
C ALA A 116 8.36 -5.74 17.36
N LEU A 117 9.42 -5.65 16.57
CA LEU A 117 9.43 -5.87 15.13
C LEU A 117 10.16 -7.18 14.86
N GLU A 118 9.56 -8.06 14.08
CA GLU A 118 10.24 -9.24 13.54
C GLU A 118 10.22 -9.14 12.02
N LEU A 119 11.41 -9.11 11.41
CA LEU A 119 11.59 -9.08 9.97
C LEU A 119 12.18 -10.41 9.51
N GLY A 120 11.57 -11.01 8.49
CA GLY A 120 12.09 -12.17 7.76
C GLY A 120 12.23 -11.86 6.27
N GLU A 121 12.51 -12.88 5.47
CA GLU A 121 12.50 -12.75 4.01
C GLU A 121 11.06 -12.54 3.52
N GLY A 122 10.71 -11.29 3.22
CA GLY A 122 9.38 -10.90 2.72
C GLY A 122 8.25 -10.96 3.76
N THR A 123 8.56 -11.29 5.02
CA THR A 123 7.58 -11.35 6.12
C THR A 123 7.87 -10.29 7.16
N ILE A 124 6.81 -9.78 7.77
CA ILE A 124 6.87 -8.80 8.86
C ILE A 124 5.86 -9.20 9.92
N ARG A 125 6.27 -9.17 11.19
CA ARG A 125 5.35 -9.31 12.32
C ARG A 125 5.52 -8.14 13.27
N LEU A 126 4.40 -7.58 13.68
CA LEU A 126 4.33 -6.45 14.59
C LEU A 126 3.69 -6.94 15.88
N LYS A 127 4.39 -6.78 17.00
CA LYS A 127 3.91 -7.19 18.31
C LYS A 127 3.88 -5.99 19.25
N PRO A 128 2.77 -5.22 19.29
CA PRO A 128 2.59 -4.18 20.30
C PRO A 128 2.77 -4.78 21.69
N ALA A 129 3.76 -4.32 22.45
CA ALA A 129 4.18 -4.91 23.72
C ALA A 129 3.66 -4.13 24.93
N GLY A 130 3.47 -2.83 24.76
CA GLY A 130 2.98 -1.97 25.83
C GLY A 130 2.40 -0.66 25.30
N THR A 131 1.46 -0.11 26.05
CA THR A 131 0.83 1.17 25.77
C THR A 131 0.62 1.95 27.06
N THR A 132 0.56 3.28 26.94
CA THR A 132 0.06 4.13 28.04
C THR A 132 -1.42 3.83 28.30
N ARG A 133 -1.93 4.11 29.50
CA ARG A 133 -3.34 3.86 29.86
C ARG A 133 -4.10 5.16 30.10
N MET A 134 -4.17 6.02 29.08
CA MET A 134 -5.02 7.21 29.10
C MET A 134 -6.42 6.85 28.63
N ALA A 135 -7.42 7.48 29.24
CA ALA A 135 -8.81 7.39 28.81
C ALA A 135 -9.11 8.56 27.86
N CYS A 136 -9.67 8.24 26.69
CA CYS A 136 -10.13 9.21 25.71
C CYS A 136 -11.62 9.00 25.41
N ALA A 137 -12.19 9.83 24.54
CA ALA A 137 -13.56 9.62 24.05
C ALA A 137 -13.72 8.24 23.39
N PRO A 138 -14.90 7.60 23.49
CA PRO A 138 -15.12 6.23 22.99
C PRO A 138 -14.66 6.01 21.54
N ALA A 139 -14.99 6.93 20.63
CA ALA A 139 -14.60 6.82 19.22
C ALA A 139 -13.07 6.76 19.01
N VAL A 140 -12.29 7.48 19.84
CA VAL A 140 -10.82 7.47 19.78
C VAL A 140 -10.29 6.13 20.28
N MET A 141 -10.88 5.59 21.35
CA MET A 141 -10.52 4.28 21.89
C MET A 141 -10.90 3.13 20.94
N ASP A 142 -12.00 3.26 20.21
CA ASP A 142 -12.39 2.28 19.18
C ASP A 142 -11.39 2.26 18.03
N GLN A 143 -10.94 3.43 17.55
CA GLN A 143 -9.88 3.50 16.54
C GLN A 143 -8.58 2.87 17.04
N GLU A 144 -8.16 3.18 18.27
CA GLU A 144 -6.97 2.59 18.88
C GLU A 144 -7.05 1.06 18.96
N SER A 145 -8.21 0.54 19.37
CA SER A 145 -8.45 -0.91 19.46
C SER A 145 -8.37 -1.58 18.09
N ARG A 146 -9.01 -0.99 17.07
CA ARG A 146 -8.92 -1.46 15.68
C ARG A 146 -7.48 -1.44 15.18
N PHE A 147 -6.73 -0.38 15.50
CA PHE A 147 -5.33 -0.26 15.09
C PHE A 147 -4.49 -1.39 15.65
N PHE A 148 -4.60 -1.71 16.95
CA PHE A 148 -3.85 -2.82 17.53
C PHE A 148 -4.25 -4.18 16.98
N VAL A 149 -5.54 -4.42 16.75
CA VAL A 149 -6.03 -5.65 16.10
C VAL A 149 -5.46 -5.78 14.69
N ALA A 150 -5.46 -4.69 13.92
CA ALA A 150 -4.89 -4.65 12.58
C ALA A 150 -3.39 -4.93 12.60
N LEU A 151 -2.61 -4.27 13.47
CA LEU A 151 -1.17 -4.48 13.60
C LEU A 151 -0.82 -5.92 14.00
N GLY A 152 -1.58 -6.52 14.92
CA GLY A 152 -1.33 -7.89 15.39
C GLY A 152 -1.57 -8.97 14.34
N ALA A 153 -2.33 -8.67 13.28
CA ALA A 153 -2.62 -9.59 12.19
C ALA A 153 -1.71 -9.41 10.97
N VAL A 154 -0.80 -8.42 10.98
CA VAL A 154 0.10 -8.16 9.86
C VAL A 154 1.10 -9.30 9.71
N SER A 155 1.25 -9.78 8.48
CA SER A 155 2.25 -10.79 8.10
C SER A 155 3.12 -10.35 6.92
N ALA A 156 2.64 -9.39 6.12
CA ALA A 156 3.32 -8.88 4.93
C ALA A 156 3.14 -7.35 4.79
N PHE A 157 3.98 -6.73 3.96
CA PHE A 157 3.87 -5.31 3.64
C PHE A 157 4.15 -5.04 2.17
N ARG A 158 3.62 -3.93 1.66
CA ARG A 158 3.99 -3.34 0.37
C ARG A 158 4.33 -1.88 0.56
N ARG A 159 5.43 -1.44 -0.01
CA ARG A 159 5.89 -0.05 0.08
C ARG A 159 6.19 0.48 -1.31
N GLY A 160 5.70 1.67 -1.61
CA GLY A 160 5.94 2.35 -2.88
C GLY A 160 5.28 3.73 -2.92
N ALA A 161 5.84 4.66 -3.71
CA ALA A 161 5.26 6.00 -3.94
C ALA A 161 4.86 6.77 -2.66
N GLY A 162 5.66 6.68 -1.59
CA GLY A 162 5.36 7.34 -0.32
C GLY A 162 4.20 6.72 0.46
N LYS A 163 3.72 5.53 0.07
CA LYS A 163 2.70 4.75 0.76
C LYS A 163 3.29 3.46 1.33
N LEU A 164 2.71 3.01 2.43
CA LEU A 164 2.94 1.72 3.06
C LEU A 164 1.60 1.05 3.26
N VAL A 165 1.48 -0.19 2.82
CA VAL A 165 0.29 -1.02 2.99
C VAL A 165 0.68 -2.24 3.80
N LEU A 166 0.00 -2.46 4.92
CA LEU A 166 0.18 -3.63 5.77
C LEU A 166 -0.91 -4.65 5.45
N LEU A 167 -0.49 -5.90 5.30
CA LEU A 167 -1.32 -7.00 4.82
C LEU A 167 -1.32 -8.13 5.84
N ASP A 168 -2.44 -8.84 5.96
CA ASP A 168 -2.49 -10.11 6.68
C ASP A 168 -2.04 -11.29 5.81
N GLU A 169 -2.05 -12.49 6.39
CA GLU A 169 -1.67 -13.74 5.73
C GLU A 169 -2.56 -14.11 4.53
N THR A 170 -3.78 -13.58 4.46
CA THR A 170 -4.69 -13.77 3.32
C THR A 170 -4.46 -12.75 2.20
N GLY A 171 -3.58 -11.77 2.43
CA GLY A 171 -3.37 -10.64 1.53
C GLY A 171 -4.41 -9.54 1.65
N ARG A 172 -5.26 -9.54 2.69
CA ARG A 172 -6.19 -8.44 2.97
C ARG A 172 -5.42 -7.25 3.52
N VAL A 173 -5.80 -6.05 3.08
CA VAL A 173 -5.26 -4.79 3.61
C VAL A 173 -5.77 -4.56 5.03
N ARG A 174 -4.85 -4.46 5.98
CA ARG A 174 -5.14 -4.16 7.38
C ARG A 174 -4.96 -2.68 7.69
N VAL A 175 -3.92 -2.06 7.13
CA VAL A 175 -3.64 -0.64 7.34
C VAL A 175 -3.06 -0.02 6.07
N ARG A 176 -3.56 1.15 5.68
CA ARG A 176 -2.92 2.01 4.67
C ARG A 176 -2.29 3.20 5.37
N LEU A 177 -1.02 3.43 5.09
CA LEU A 177 -0.24 4.51 5.67
C LEU A 177 0.44 5.34 4.59
N THR A 178 0.69 6.60 4.94
CA THR A 178 1.46 7.54 4.14
C THR A 178 2.73 7.94 4.88
N ALA A 179 3.78 8.30 4.13
CA ALA A 179 5.03 8.75 4.71
C ALA A 179 4.77 9.92 5.68
N HIS A 180 5.19 9.75 6.91
CA HIS A 180 5.17 10.77 7.94
C HIS A 180 6.60 11.30 8.10
N GLY A 181 6.76 12.56 8.52
CA GLY A 181 8.09 13.18 8.67
C GLY A 181 9.07 12.30 9.47
N PRO A 182 10.39 12.54 9.35
CA PRO A 182 11.40 11.65 9.94
C PRO A 182 11.10 11.38 11.41
N SER A 183 11.10 10.10 11.81
CA SER A 183 10.92 9.72 13.20
C SER A 183 12.01 10.42 14.00
N ARG A 184 11.64 11.26 14.98
CA ARG A 184 12.63 11.93 15.85
C ARG A 184 13.53 10.95 16.62
N GLY A 185 13.26 9.64 16.55
CA GLY A 185 14.06 8.57 17.13
C GLY A 185 15.10 7.92 16.19
N ALA A 186 15.09 8.21 14.88
CA ALA A 186 16.09 7.71 13.94
C ALA A 186 17.36 8.59 13.85
N THR A 187 17.47 9.63 14.68
CA THR A 187 18.72 10.35 14.87
C THR A 187 19.71 9.39 15.54
N ALA A 188 20.63 8.85 14.75
CA ALA A 188 21.89 8.34 15.28
C ALA A 188 22.39 9.35 16.32
N PRO A 189 22.75 8.93 17.54
CA PRO A 189 23.23 9.86 18.55
C PRO A 189 24.32 10.72 17.91
N PRO A 190 24.30 12.06 18.09
CA PRO A 190 25.38 12.88 17.58
C PRO A 190 26.70 12.27 18.05
N PRO A 191 27.75 12.21 17.21
CA PRO A 191 29.05 11.74 17.67
C PRO A 191 29.33 12.51 18.95
N ARG A 192 29.54 11.78 20.06
CA ARG A 192 29.90 12.40 21.33
C ARG A 192 31.19 13.15 21.05
N GLY A 193 31.07 14.46 20.84
CA GLY A 193 32.21 15.35 20.74
C GLY A 193 33.08 15.12 21.98
N PRO A 194 34.41 15.27 21.87
CA PRO A 194 35.28 15.11 23.03
C PRO A 194 34.73 16.00 24.15
N SER A 195 34.53 15.39 25.32
CA SER A 195 34.11 16.07 26.54
C SER A 195 35.07 17.24 26.77
N VAL A 196 34.66 18.46 26.40
CA VAL A 196 35.45 19.66 26.65
C VAL A 196 35.36 19.89 28.15
N VAL A 197 36.35 19.39 28.88
CA VAL A 197 36.57 19.73 30.27
C VAL A 197 36.78 21.25 30.31
N PRO A 198 35.97 22.03 31.04
CA PRO A 198 36.20 23.46 31.15
C PRO A 198 37.56 23.68 31.82
N ALA A 199 38.46 24.37 31.12
CA ALA A 199 39.74 24.80 31.67
C ALA A 199 39.49 25.78 32.84
N PRO A 200 40.26 25.70 33.95
CA PRO A 200 40.10 26.62 35.06
C PRO A 200 40.49 28.05 34.61
N SER A 201 39.58 29.00 34.81
CA SER A 201 39.79 30.41 34.51
C SER A 201 41.03 30.95 35.21
N SER A 202 42.04 31.34 34.43
CA SER A 202 43.19 32.09 34.92
C SER A 202 42.71 33.40 35.55
N ARG A 203 42.93 33.59 36.86
CA ARG A 203 42.75 34.90 37.51
C ARG A 203 43.68 35.90 36.82
N LEU A 204 43.13 36.96 36.27
CA LEU A 204 43.87 38.14 35.85
C LEU A 204 44.49 38.79 37.09
N THR A 205 45.78 38.59 37.30
CA THR A 205 46.56 39.37 38.26
C THR A 205 46.70 40.78 37.68
N ARG A 206 46.01 41.75 38.29
CA ARG A 206 46.10 43.17 37.93
C ARG A 206 47.48 43.68 38.35
N SER A 207 48.44 43.74 37.42
CA SER A 207 49.70 44.44 37.66
C SER A 207 49.42 45.94 37.82
N ILE A 208 49.66 46.45 39.01
CA ILE A 208 49.66 47.88 39.31
C ILE A 208 50.97 48.43 38.74
N VAL A 209 50.89 49.27 37.70
CA VAL A 209 52.01 50.10 37.25
C VAL A 209 51.99 51.36 38.11
N THR A 210 52.95 51.48 39.03
CA THR A 210 53.31 52.78 39.62
C THR A 210 54.08 53.55 38.56
N THR A 211 53.54 54.69 38.13
CA THR A 211 54.30 55.68 37.38
C THR A 211 54.65 56.80 38.33
N ASP A 212 55.94 56.88 38.62
CA ASP A 212 56.61 57.93 39.37
C ASP A 212 56.84 59.10 38.42
N LEU A 213 56.36 60.31 38.76
CA LEU A 213 56.81 61.55 38.12
C LEU A 213 56.60 62.78 39.01
N ALA A 214 57.67 63.15 39.69
CA ALA A 214 58.25 64.49 39.89
C ALA A 214 57.32 65.71 40.10
N SER A 215 57.48 66.32 41.28
CA SER A 215 57.91 67.73 41.45
C SER A 215 58.48 67.96 42.85
#